data_AF-A0A350BMU8-F1
#
_entry.id   AF-A0A350BMU8-F1
#
_cell.length_a   1.000
_cell.length_b   1.000
_cell.length_c   1.000
_cell.angle_alpha   90.00
_cell.angle_beta   90.00
_cell.angle_gamma   90.00
#
_symmetry.space_group_name_H-M   'P 1'
#
loop_
_entity.id
_entity.type
_entity.pdbx_description
1 polymer ?
#
loop_
_entity_poly.entity_id
_entity_poly.type
_entity_poly.pdbx_seq_one_letter_code
_entity_poly.pdbx_strand_id
1 'polypeptide(L)'
;RPTADASGGAWGIMTGATGSSMNYTYFVSRVTNDDARWPILIGKDWEIRFTAGPNYGLEPDAFTGTGNVLMTVPYELWYVGPSFADASDDYRLFPYIFGDGDSTFDITAFDNNVSGAANDPETDWFYWVIPADASPGQAGYNAIVTSIQANVAGHQYMDATIMNGDAMRRMVFVNFNGGSVAAANFPANLTAVMPQTGSVFRIVTNKPNTVTDVFDIKTAKYVPTSNAVAEKASVEKIGVFPNPYYAFNAEETSRFNRFVTFNNLPSFATIRIFNLAGHLVRTLRKDDASQFFEWDLMNENGWLVASGVYICHVELPDLSHSKTLKLVVIPSR
;
A
#
# COMPACT_ATOMS: atom_id res chain seq x y z
N ARG A 1 7.14 -7.69 -24.14
CA ARG A 1 6.02 -7.80 -25.11
C ARG A 1 4.78 -8.20 -24.34
N PRO A 2 3.63 -7.57 -24.58
CA PRO A 2 2.36 -7.98 -23.98
C PRO A 2 2.03 -9.42 -24.34
N THR A 3 1.32 -10.12 -23.46
CA THR A 3 0.73 -11.42 -23.78
C THR A 3 -0.43 -11.20 -24.74
N ALA A 4 -0.58 -12.07 -25.75
CA ALA A 4 -1.71 -11.99 -26.67
C ALA A 4 -3.05 -12.20 -25.92
N ASP A 5 -4.07 -11.44 -26.31
CA ASP A 5 -5.45 -11.68 -25.88
C ASP A 5 -6.07 -12.88 -26.60
N ALA A 6 -7.33 -13.22 -26.32
CA ALA A 6 -7.95 -14.40 -26.95
C ALA A 6 -8.30 -14.18 -28.44
N SER A 7 -8.20 -12.96 -28.96
CA SER A 7 -8.25 -12.68 -30.40
C SER A 7 -6.91 -12.92 -31.09
N GLY A 8 -5.82 -13.05 -30.33
CA GLY A 8 -4.46 -13.28 -30.83
C GLY A 8 -3.61 -12.01 -30.96
N GLY A 9 -4.16 -10.83 -30.65
CA GLY A 9 -3.44 -9.56 -30.67
C GLY A 9 -2.66 -9.32 -29.38
N ALA A 10 -1.43 -8.81 -29.50
CA ALA A 10 -0.56 -8.49 -28.36
C ALA A 10 -0.55 -6.97 -28.14
N TRP A 11 -1.54 -6.48 -27.40
CA TRP A 11 -1.85 -5.05 -27.35
C TRP A 11 -1.06 -4.29 -26.30
N GLY A 12 -0.60 -3.08 -26.65
CA GLY A 12 -0.12 -2.07 -25.71
C GLY A 12 -0.78 -0.73 -25.93
N ILE A 13 -0.78 0.12 -24.90
CA ILE A 13 -1.18 1.52 -25.02
C ILE A 13 0.06 2.39 -25.08
N MET A 14 0.11 3.29 -26.06
CA MET A 14 1.27 4.15 -26.30
C MET A 14 0.85 5.57 -26.65
N THR A 15 1.82 6.47 -26.68
CA THR A 15 1.64 7.79 -27.27
C THR A 15 1.60 7.66 -28.78
N GLY A 16 0.57 8.16 -29.46
CA GLY A 16 0.58 8.32 -30.91
C GLY A 16 1.65 9.34 -31.32
N ALA A 17 2.44 9.01 -32.34
CA ALA A 17 3.49 9.91 -32.83
C ALA A 17 3.54 9.97 -34.35
N THR A 18 3.82 11.16 -34.85
CA THR A 18 4.21 11.37 -36.26
C THR A 18 5.73 11.36 -36.35
N GLY A 19 6.33 10.33 -36.95
CA GLY A 19 7.79 10.24 -37.15
C GLY A 19 8.49 9.27 -36.20
N SER A 20 9.80 9.46 -35.95
CA SER A 20 10.71 8.39 -35.52
C SER A 20 11.30 8.46 -34.09
N SER A 21 10.79 9.29 -33.18
CA SER A 21 11.22 9.15 -31.76
C SER A 21 10.15 9.50 -30.72
N MET A 22 9.56 8.48 -30.12
CA MET A 22 8.80 8.57 -28.86
C MET A 22 9.77 8.64 -27.67
N ASN A 23 10.33 9.81 -27.41
CA ASN A 23 11.14 10.03 -26.21
C ASN A 23 10.28 10.61 -25.06
N TYR A 24 10.85 10.62 -23.86
CA TYR A 24 10.16 11.14 -22.67
C TYR A 24 9.71 12.60 -22.83
N THR A 25 10.52 13.46 -23.46
CA THR A 25 10.15 14.86 -23.73
C THR A 25 8.93 14.96 -24.65
N TYR A 26 8.86 14.11 -25.68
CA TYR A 26 7.70 14.04 -26.56
C TYR A 26 6.47 13.57 -25.81
N PHE A 27 6.60 12.52 -24.98
CA PHE A 27 5.51 12.04 -24.13
C PHE A 27 4.97 13.17 -23.23
N VAL A 28 5.84 13.87 -22.51
CA VAL A 28 5.46 14.98 -21.64
C VAL A 28 4.73 16.08 -22.43
N SER A 29 5.30 16.50 -23.56
CA SER A 29 4.69 17.57 -24.35
C SER A 29 3.32 17.16 -24.91
N ARG A 30 3.19 15.91 -25.39
CA ARG A 30 2.04 15.47 -26.17
C ARG A 30 0.93 14.81 -25.36
N VAL A 31 1.26 14.05 -24.32
CA VAL A 31 0.29 13.33 -23.48
C VAL A 31 -0.12 14.17 -22.29
N THR A 32 0.83 14.78 -21.60
CA THR A 32 0.57 15.57 -20.38
C THR A 32 0.43 17.07 -20.65
N ASN A 33 0.46 17.47 -21.93
CA ASN A 33 0.34 18.86 -22.39
C ASN A 33 1.36 19.77 -21.69
N ASP A 34 2.64 19.49 -21.91
CA ASP A 34 3.77 20.21 -21.32
C ASP A 34 3.63 20.29 -19.79
N ASP A 35 3.50 19.12 -19.16
CA ASP A 35 3.37 18.93 -17.71
C ASP A 35 2.03 19.38 -17.06
N ALA A 36 1.14 20.05 -17.81
CA ALA A 36 -0.10 20.60 -17.27
C ALA A 36 -1.05 19.55 -16.65
N ARG A 37 -0.96 18.28 -17.05
CA ARG A 37 -1.86 17.21 -16.56
C ARG A 37 -1.32 16.39 -15.40
N TRP A 38 -0.06 16.56 -15.00
CA TRP A 38 0.48 15.81 -13.86
C TRP A 38 -0.34 15.94 -12.56
N PRO A 39 -0.89 17.12 -12.21
CA PRO A 39 -1.73 17.22 -11.00
C PRO A 39 -2.99 16.35 -11.04
N ILE A 40 -3.47 16.00 -12.22
CA ILE A 40 -4.64 15.13 -12.43
C ILE A 40 -4.23 13.66 -12.40
N LEU A 41 -3.05 13.34 -12.93
CA LEU A 41 -2.58 11.96 -13.11
C LEU A 41 -1.94 11.37 -11.85
N ILE A 42 -1.17 12.15 -11.09
CA ILE A 42 -0.36 11.63 -9.98
C ILE A 42 -1.26 11.06 -8.87
N GLY A 43 -0.95 9.84 -8.45
CA GLY A 43 -1.67 9.15 -7.38
C GLY A 43 -3.09 8.71 -7.76
N LYS A 44 -3.42 8.69 -9.06
CA LYS A 44 -4.70 8.27 -9.62
C LYS A 44 -4.50 7.23 -10.71
N ASP A 45 -5.28 6.16 -10.67
CA ASP A 45 -5.23 5.06 -11.61
C ASP A 45 -6.35 5.18 -12.64
N TRP A 46 -6.14 4.54 -13.79
CA TRP A 46 -7.03 4.67 -14.95
C TRP A 46 -7.23 3.31 -15.61
N GLU A 47 -8.42 3.12 -16.16
CA GLU A 47 -8.77 1.91 -16.90
C GLU A 47 -9.31 2.22 -18.29
N ILE A 48 -8.94 1.36 -19.24
CA ILE A 48 -9.64 1.22 -20.51
C ILE A 48 -10.31 -0.15 -20.49
N ARG A 49 -11.64 -0.17 -20.63
CA ARG A 49 -12.44 -1.41 -20.60
C ARG A 49 -13.05 -1.63 -21.98
N PHE A 50 -12.66 -2.68 -22.70
CA PHE A 50 -13.28 -3.04 -23.97
C PHE A 50 -14.63 -3.71 -23.72
N THR A 51 -15.71 -3.11 -24.19
CA THR A 51 -17.09 -3.57 -23.93
C THR A 51 -17.88 -3.66 -25.24
N ALA A 52 -18.97 -4.43 -25.25
CA ALA A 52 -19.75 -4.68 -26.47
C ALA A 52 -20.52 -3.45 -26.99
N GLY A 53 -20.56 -2.34 -26.23
CA GLY A 53 -21.21 -1.10 -26.63
C GLY A 53 -22.75 -1.15 -26.69
N PRO A 54 -23.38 -0.06 -27.17
CA PRO A 54 -22.74 1.05 -27.86
C PRO A 54 -22.01 2.01 -26.92
N ASN A 55 -20.76 2.31 -27.26
CA ASN A 55 -19.99 3.42 -26.68
C ASN A 55 -19.67 4.40 -27.82
N TYR A 56 -19.60 5.68 -27.49
CA TYR A 56 -19.37 6.79 -28.40
C TYR A 56 -18.13 7.62 -28.03
N GLY A 57 -17.51 8.19 -29.06
CA GLY A 57 -16.49 9.24 -28.99
C GLY A 57 -16.73 10.30 -30.07
N LEU A 58 -16.08 11.45 -29.93
CA LEU A 58 -16.17 12.56 -30.89
C LEU A 58 -14.82 12.76 -31.56
N GLU A 59 -14.80 12.81 -32.88
CA GLU A 59 -13.74 13.49 -33.62
C GLU A 59 -14.14 14.96 -33.80
N PRO A 60 -13.50 15.91 -33.09
CA PRO A 60 -13.86 17.32 -33.17
C PRO A 60 -13.31 17.98 -34.43
N ASP A 61 -14.05 18.96 -34.96
CA ASP A 61 -13.66 19.81 -36.09
C ASP A 61 -12.31 20.48 -35.90
N ALA A 62 -11.94 20.80 -34.66
CA ALA A 62 -10.63 21.38 -34.33
C ALA A 62 -9.44 20.48 -34.71
N PHE A 63 -9.66 19.20 -34.99
CA PHE A 63 -8.62 18.27 -35.43
C PHE A 63 -8.57 18.11 -36.95
N THR A 64 -9.72 18.09 -37.63
CA THR A 64 -9.82 17.75 -39.05
C THR A 64 -10.14 18.95 -39.94
N GLY A 65 -10.83 19.97 -39.42
CA GLY A 65 -11.39 21.08 -40.17
C GLY A 65 -12.57 20.69 -41.08
N THR A 66 -13.15 19.49 -40.88
CA THR A 66 -14.23 18.93 -41.72
C THR A 66 -15.57 18.82 -40.98
N GLY A 67 -15.68 19.43 -39.81
CA GLY A 67 -16.83 19.30 -38.91
C GLY A 67 -16.66 18.20 -37.87
N ASN A 68 -17.46 18.27 -36.81
CA ASN A 68 -17.52 17.27 -35.76
C ASN A 68 -18.13 15.95 -36.27
N VAL A 69 -17.53 14.82 -35.91
CA VAL A 69 -18.02 13.47 -36.23
C VAL A 69 -18.20 12.66 -34.94
N LEU A 70 -19.45 12.30 -34.62
CA LEU A 70 -19.75 11.36 -33.54
C LEU A 70 -19.67 9.93 -34.08
N MET A 71 -18.85 9.09 -33.44
CA MET A 71 -18.61 7.71 -33.87
C MET A 71 -18.72 6.73 -32.71
N THR A 72 -18.84 5.45 -33.03
CA THR A 72 -18.79 4.38 -32.03
C THR A 72 -17.36 3.97 -31.73
N VAL A 73 -17.06 3.67 -30.47
CA VAL A 73 -15.76 3.15 -30.03
C VAL A 73 -15.95 1.82 -29.29
N PRO A 74 -14.97 0.90 -29.31
CA PRO A 74 -15.13 -0.43 -28.69
C PRO A 74 -14.77 -0.46 -27.19
N TYR A 75 -14.53 0.70 -26.57
CA TYR A 75 -14.05 0.79 -25.20
C TYR A 75 -14.68 1.92 -24.39
N GLU A 76 -14.45 1.84 -23.09
CA GLU A 76 -14.79 2.84 -22.09
C GLU A 76 -13.51 3.32 -21.43
N LEU A 77 -13.46 4.62 -21.12
CA LEU A 77 -12.36 5.23 -20.38
C LEU A 77 -12.83 5.51 -18.95
N TRP A 78 -12.03 5.14 -17.96
CA TRP A 78 -12.39 5.23 -16.54
C TRP A 78 -11.27 5.87 -15.73
N TYR A 79 -11.64 6.87 -14.93
CA TYR A 79 -10.88 7.30 -13.78
C TYR A 79 -11.22 6.33 -12.64
N VAL A 80 -10.21 5.83 -11.92
CA VAL A 80 -10.35 4.79 -10.89
C VAL A 80 -9.79 5.23 -9.54
N GLY A 81 -9.51 6.53 -9.39
CA GLY A 81 -9.08 7.03 -8.10
C GLY A 81 -7.73 6.47 -7.63
N PRO A 82 -7.45 6.48 -6.32
CA PRO A 82 -6.20 5.96 -5.77
C PRO A 82 -6.17 4.43 -5.65
N SER A 83 -7.26 3.70 -5.94
CA SER A 83 -7.36 2.27 -5.69
C SER A 83 -8.42 1.58 -6.55
N PHE A 84 -8.00 0.58 -7.34
CA PHE A 84 -8.92 -0.31 -8.08
C PHE A 84 -9.94 -1.08 -7.22
N ALA A 85 -9.77 -1.11 -5.90
CA ALA A 85 -10.69 -1.76 -4.99
C ALA A 85 -11.84 -0.86 -4.51
N ASP A 86 -11.76 0.45 -4.79
CA ASP A 86 -12.75 1.43 -4.37
C ASP A 86 -13.44 2.02 -5.62
N ALA A 87 -14.63 1.54 -5.94
CA ALA A 87 -15.41 2.05 -7.07
C ALA A 87 -16.26 3.28 -6.70
N SER A 88 -16.15 3.80 -5.47
CA SER A 88 -17.00 4.91 -5.00
C SER A 88 -16.60 6.27 -5.59
N ASP A 89 -15.41 6.39 -6.18
CA ASP A 89 -14.94 7.57 -6.89
C ASP A 89 -14.71 7.35 -8.40
N ASP A 90 -14.94 6.12 -8.89
CA ASP A 90 -14.84 5.78 -10.31
C ASP A 90 -15.83 6.58 -11.15
N TYR A 91 -15.36 7.28 -12.17
CA TYR A 91 -16.24 7.91 -13.16
C TYR A 91 -15.74 7.71 -14.59
N ARG A 92 -16.70 7.61 -15.51
CA ARG A 92 -16.46 7.35 -16.93
C ARG A 92 -16.11 8.64 -17.66
N LEU A 93 -15.04 8.61 -18.45
CA LEU A 93 -14.57 9.69 -19.32
C LEU A 93 -15.11 9.55 -20.74
N PHE A 94 -15.02 10.63 -21.50
CA PHE A 94 -15.42 10.68 -22.89
C PHE A 94 -14.19 10.66 -23.82
N PRO A 95 -14.16 9.82 -24.86
CA PRO A 95 -13.03 9.79 -25.78
C PRO A 95 -13.20 10.87 -26.86
N TYR A 96 -12.16 11.70 -27.02
CA TYR A 96 -11.94 12.43 -28.26
C TYR A 96 -11.06 11.61 -29.18
N ILE A 97 -11.43 11.52 -30.45
CA ILE A 97 -10.73 10.75 -31.47
C ILE A 97 -10.05 11.71 -32.43
N PHE A 98 -8.84 11.38 -32.85
CA PHE A 98 -8.19 11.99 -34.00
C PHE A 98 -7.85 10.86 -34.96
N GLY A 99 -8.72 10.69 -35.96
CA GLY A 99 -8.62 9.62 -36.92
C GLY A 99 -7.92 10.03 -38.21
N ASP A 100 -7.89 9.12 -39.16
CA ASP A 100 -7.29 9.33 -40.48
C ASP A 100 -8.26 9.92 -41.52
N GLY A 101 -9.45 10.34 -41.07
CA GLY A 101 -10.47 11.02 -41.87
C GLY A 101 -11.55 10.09 -42.46
N ASP A 102 -11.58 8.82 -42.06
CA ASP A 102 -12.58 7.85 -42.52
C ASP A 102 -13.87 7.82 -41.67
N SER A 103 -13.94 8.63 -40.61
CA SER A 103 -15.06 8.71 -39.66
C SER A 103 -15.31 7.44 -38.84
N THR A 104 -14.33 6.54 -38.75
CA THR A 104 -14.37 5.31 -37.96
C THR A 104 -13.24 5.35 -36.93
N PHE A 105 -13.43 4.65 -35.80
CA PHE A 105 -12.31 4.31 -34.92
C PHE A 105 -11.86 2.89 -35.26
N ASP A 106 -10.72 2.75 -35.92
CA ASP A 106 -10.19 1.46 -36.36
C ASP A 106 -8.65 1.38 -36.29
N ILE A 107 -8.06 0.46 -37.05
CA ILE A 107 -6.60 0.29 -37.15
C ILE A 107 -6.11 1.02 -38.40
N THR A 108 -5.19 1.95 -38.20
CA THR A 108 -4.71 2.84 -39.27
C THR A 108 -3.63 2.17 -40.11
N ALA A 109 -3.38 2.71 -41.30
CA ALA A 109 -2.24 2.33 -42.14
C ALA A 109 -0.88 2.86 -41.62
N PHE A 110 -0.78 3.20 -40.33
CA PHE A 110 0.43 3.67 -39.68
C PHE A 110 1.10 2.56 -38.86
N ASP A 111 2.41 2.44 -39.02
CA ASP A 111 3.25 1.53 -38.26
C ASP A 111 3.92 2.29 -37.11
N ASN A 112 3.62 1.89 -35.88
CA ASN A 112 4.12 2.52 -34.69
C ASN A 112 5.62 2.23 -34.50
N ASN A 113 6.40 3.27 -34.22
CA ASN A 113 7.86 3.17 -34.06
C ASN A 113 8.33 2.57 -32.71
N VAL A 114 7.43 2.00 -31.90
CA VAL A 114 7.75 1.43 -30.59
C VAL A 114 8.76 0.29 -30.67
N SER A 115 8.80 -0.42 -31.80
CA SER A 115 9.78 -1.46 -32.05
C SER A 115 10.57 -1.20 -33.32
N GLY A 116 11.64 -1.98 -33.52
CA GLY A 116 12.53 -1.83 -34.67
C GLY A 116 12.04 -2.53 -35.95
N ALA A 117 10.87 -3.16 -35.92
CA ALA A 117 10.31 -3.91 -37.04
C ALA A 117 9.04 -3.22 -37.57
N ALA A 118 8.78 -3.35 -38.88
CA ALA A 118 7.63 -2.73 -39.54
C ALA A 118 6.36 -3.59 -39.44
N ASN A 119 5.96 -3.89 -38.20
CA ASN A 119 4.86 -4.80 -37.89
C ASN A 119 4.08 -4.47 -36.62
N ASP A 120 4.01 -3.19 -36.25
CA ASP A 120 3.36 -2.69 -35.05
C ASP A 120 2.23 -1.71 -35.41
N PRO A 121 1.14 -2.17 -36.04
CA PRO A 121 0.04 -1.31 -36.48
C PRO A 121 -0.66 -0.68 -35.27
N GLU A 122 -1.10 0.57 -35.44
CA GLU A 122 -1.78 1.33 -34.40
C GLU A 122 -3.20 1.77 -34.78
N THR A 123 -4.04 1.94 -33.77
CA THR A 123 -5.38 2.55 -33.94
C THR A 123 -5.30 4.05 -34.14
N ASP A 124 -6.45 4.65 -34.45
CA ASP A 124 -6.61 6.09 -34.32
C ASP A 124 -6.22 6.58 -32.92
N TRP A 125 -5.85 7.85 -32.87
CA TRP A 125 -5.44 8.46 -31.63
C TRP A 125 -6.67 8.83 -30.81
N PHE A 126 -6.58 8.65 -29.50
CA PHE A 126 -7.65 9.02 -28.58
C PHE A 126 -7.15 9.78 -27.36
N TYR A 127 -8.02 10.66 -26.86
CA TYR A 127 -7.77 11.57 -25.75
C TYR A 127 -8.81 11.28 -24.66
N TRP A 128 -8.44 11.50 -23.41
CA TRP A 128 -9.26 11.23 -22.24
C TRP A 128 -9.94 12.51 -21.78
N VAL A 129 -11.15 12.79 -22.24
CA VAL A 129 -11.88 14.00 -21.89
C VAL A 129 -12.62 13.81 -20.56
N ILE A 130 -12.40 14.72 -19.63
CA ILE A 130 -13.04 14.73 -18.32
C ILE A 130 -14.43 15.37 -18.48
N PRO A 131 -15.53 14.69 -18.10
CA PRO A 131 -16.84 15.30 -18.13
C PRO A 131 -16.97 16.45 -17.12
N ALA A 132 -17.87 17.41 -17.42
CA ALA A 132 -18.20 18.46 -16.45
C ALA A 132 -18.80 17.89 -15.15
N ASP A 133 -19.59 16.82 -15.27
CA ASP A 133 -20.06 16.01 -14.14
C ASP A 133 -19.13 14.82 -13.90
N ALA A 134 -18.23 14.96 -12.92
CA ALA A 134 -17.32 13.90 -12.46
C ALA A 134 -17.90 13.11 -11.27
N SER A 135 -19.23 13.11 -11.09
CA SER A 135 -19.86 12.25 -10.09
C SER A 135 -19.62 10.76 -10.43
N PRO A 136 -19.50 9.89 -9.41
CA PRO A 136 -19.23 8.47 -9.64
C PRO A 136 -20.23 7.81 -10.59
N GLY A 137 -19.72 6.95 -11.47
CA GLY A 137 -20.47 6.25 -12.51
C GLY A 137 -20.36 6.91 -13.89
N GLN A 138 -21.45 6.84 -14.66
CA GLN A 138 -21.46 7.19 -16.09
C GLN A 138 -22.37 8.38 -16.43
N ALA A 139 -22.87 9.11 -15.43
CA ALA A 139 -23.80 10.21 -15.64
C ALA A 139 -23.19 11.32 -16.52
N GLY A 140 -21.95 11.75 -16.22
CA GLY A 140 -21.24 12.75 -17.01
C GLY A 140 -20.97 12.31 -18.45
N TYR A 141 -20.52 11.07 -18.64
CA TYR A 141 -20.37 10.48 -19.97
C TYR A 141 -21.68 10.50 -20.77
N ASN A 142 -22.78 10.04 -20.17
CA ASN A 142 -24.10 10.00 -20.81
C ASN A 142 -24.63 11.40 -21.15
N ALA A 143 -24.34 12.40 -20.31
CA ALA A 143 -24.71 13.79 -20.56
C ALA A 143 -23.99 14.35 -21.80
N ILE A 144 -22.68 14.08 -21.94
CA ILE A 144 -21.91 14.45 -23.14
C ILE A 144 -22.52 13.79 -24.38
N VAL A 145 -22.72 12.47 -24.34
CA VAL A 145 -23.28 11.71 -25.47
C VAL A 145 -24.63 12.28 -25.89
N THR A 146 -25.54 12.49 -24.94
CA THR A 146 -26.88 13.04 -25.19
C THR A 146 -26.81 14.43 -25.82
N SER A 147 -25.95 15.30 -25.28
CA SER A 147 -25.78 16.66 -25.80
C SER A 147 -25.26 16.66 -27.23
N ILE A 148 -24.19 15.89 -27.49
CA ILE A 148 -23.57 15.82 -28.83
C ILE A 148 -24.53 15.18 -29.84
N GLN A 149 -25.24 14.11 -29.48
CA GLN A 149 -26.23 13.50 -30.36
C GLN A 149 -27.36 14.46 -30.75
N ALA A 150 -27.76 15.35 -29.84
CA ALA A 150 -28.76 16.36 -30.13
C ALA A 150 -28.27 17.44 -31.11
N ASN A 151 -26.97 17.76 -31.12
CA ASN A 151 -26.39 18.76 -32.01
C ASN A 151 -24.88 18.56 -32.25
N VAL A 152 -24.52 17.60 -33.10
CA VAL A 152 -23.12 17.22 -33.34
C VAL A 152 -22.28 18.43 -33.78
N ALA A 153 -22.77 19.20 -34.74
CA ALA A 153 -22.05 20.34 -35.31
C ALA A 153 -21.96 21.57 -34.37
N GLY A 154 -22.82 21.66 -33.36
CA GLY A 154 -22.93 22.85 -32.51
C GLY A 154 -21.91 22.95 -31.38
N HIS A 155 -21.21 21.86 -31.08
CA HIS A 155 -20.26 21.83 -29.97
C HIS A 155 -18.89 22.36 -30.38
N GLN A 156 -18.35 23.26 -29.56
CA GLN A 156 -16.98 23.75 -29.70
C GLN A 156 -15.99 22.69 -29.19
N TYR A 157 -14.73 22.78 -29.63
CA TYR A 157 -13.67 21.96 -29.06
C TYR A 157 -13.51 22.24 -27.56
N MET A 158 -13.48 21.17 -26.76
CA MET A 158 -13.50 21.23 -25.28
C MET A 158 -14.62 22.13 -24.75
N ASP A 159 -15.86 21.85 -25.16
CA ASP A 159 -17.05 22.59 -24.72
C ASP A 159 -17.22 22.55 -23.19
N ALA A 160 -16.94 23.69 -22.54
CA ALA A 160 -16.96 23.84 -21.09
C ALA A 160 -18.35 23.62 -20.46
N THR A 161 -19.43 23.57 -21.25
CA THR A 161 -20.78 23.28 -20.74
C THR A 161 -20.97 21.81 -20.38
N ILE A 162 -20.21 20.91 -21.00
CA ILE A 162 -20.33 19.46 -20.85
C ILE A 162 -18.99 18.77 -20.52
N MET A 163 -17.87 19.48 -20.64
CA MET A 163 -16.52 18.96 -20.40
C MET A 163 -15.71 19.87 -19.46
N ASN A 164 -14.75 19.28 -18.76
CA ASN A 164 -13.83 19.95 -17.85
C ASN A 164 -12.36 19.65 -18.22
N GLY A 165 -12.05 19.80 -19.51
CA GLY A 165 -10.72 19.52 -20.05
C GLY A 165 -10.46 18.02 -20.25
N ASP A 166 -9.19 17.63 -20.11
CA ASP A 166 -8.71 16.29 -20.46
C ASP A 166 -7.67 15.77 -19.44
N ALA A 167 -7.50 14.46 -19.34
CA ALA A 167 -6.51 13.86 -18.45
C ALA A 167 -5.23 13.48 -19.20
N MET A 168 -5.39 12.92 -20.41
CA MET A 168 -4.32 12.40 -21.26
C MET A 168 -4.69 12.60 -22.72
N ARG A 169 -3.68 12.77 -23.58
CA ARG A 169 -3.86 13.03 -25.01
C ARG A 169 -3.03 12.07 -25.85
N ARG A 170 -3.43 11.91 -27.12
CA ARG A 170 -2.70 11.19 -28.17
C ARG A 170 -2.28 9.80 -27.72
N MET A 171 -3.24 9.04 -27.21
CA MET A 171 -3.02 7.63 -26.88
C MET A 171 -3.44 6.77 -28.07
N VAL A 172 -2.78 5.64 -28.27
CA VAL A 172 -3.11 4.66 -29.32
C VAL A 172 -3.06 3.25 -28.73
N PHE A 173 -3.80 2.32 -29.32
CA PHE A 173 -3.54 0.90 -29.13
C PHE A 173 -2.62 0.41 -30.23
N VAL A 174 -1.56 -0.26 -29.85
CA VAL A 174 -0.59 -0.86 -30.78
C VAL A 174 -0.66 -2.37 -30.66
N ASN A 175 -0.87 -3.07 -31.78
CA ASN A 175 -0.77 -4.52 -31.82
C ASN A 175 0.68 -4.92 -32.08
N PHE A 176 1.42 -5.24 -31.01
CA PHE A 176 2.85 -5.56 -31.11
C PHE A 176 3.11 -6.79 -31.97
N ASN A 177 3.96 -6.64 -32.99
CA ASN A 177 4.22 -7.67 -33.99
C ASN A 177 2.93 -8.25 -34.60
N GLY A 178 1.88 -7.42 -34.68
CA GLY A 178 0.56 -7.80 -35.12
C GLY A 178 0.47 -8.07 -36.62
N GLY A 179 1.39 -7.55 -37.42
CA GLY A 179 1.38 -7.67 -38.88
C GLY A 179 1.82 -6.36 -39.53
N SER A 180 2.14 -6.38 -40.82
CA SER A 180 2.64 -5.17 -41.49
C SER A 180 1.52 -4.37 -42.14
N VAL A 181 1.47 -3.06 -41.87
CA VAL A 181 0.56 -2.12 -42.57
C VAL A 181 0.88 -1.96 -44.05
N ALA A 182 2.11 -2.28 -44.45
CA ALA A 182 2.56 -2.21 -45.84
C ALA A 182 2.23 -3.48 -46.66
N ALA A 183 1.63 -4.50 -46.04
CA ALA A 183 1.27 -5.73 -46.74
C ALA A 183 0.10 -5.48 -47.72
N ALA A 184 0.16 -6.12 -48.90
CA ALA A 184 -0.87 -5.95 -49.93
C ALA A 184 -2.27 -6.43 -49.49
N ASN A 185 -2.34 -7.30 -48.47
CA ASN A 185 -3.58 -7.80 -47.90
C ASN A 185 -3.91 -7.17 -46.53
N PHE A 186 -3.34 -6.02 -46.18
CA PHE A 186 -3.75 -5.25 -45.00
C PHE A 186 -5.23 -4.84 -45.09
N PRO A 187 -6.02 -4.90 -43.99
CA PRO A 187 -5.66 -5.35 -42.64
C PRO A 187 -5.84 -6.85 -42.37
N ALA A 188 -6.14 -7.67 -43.39
CA ALA A 188 -6.39 -9.11 -43.21
C ALA A 188 -5.16 -9.93 -42.80
N ASN A 189 -3.95 -9.36 -42.87
CA ASN A 189 -2.72 -9.99 -42.36
C ASN A 189 -2.49 -9.78 -40.86
N LEU A 190 -3.31 -8.95 -40.20
CA LEU A 190 -3.12 -8.64 -38.80
C LEU A 190 -3.61 -9.80 -37.91
N THR A 191 -2.90 -10.07 -36.81
CA THR A 191 -3.30 -11.07 -35.82
C THR A 191 -4.62 -10.72 -35.14
N ALA A 192 -4.86 -9.41 -34.96
CA ALA A 192 -6.12 -8.84 -34.51
C ALA A 192 -6.17 -7.37 -34.96
N VAL A 193 -7.37 -6.88 -35.26
CA VAL A 193 -7.62 -5.48 -35.66
C VAL A 193 -8.07 -4.60 -34.50
N MET A 194 -8.54 -5.21 -33.40
CA MET A 194 -8.92 -4.52 -32.16
C MET A 194 -8.70 -5.44 -30.95
N PRO A 195 -8.43 -4.89 -29.75
CA PRO A 195 -8.50 -5.67 -28.52
C PRO A 195 -9.87 -6.32 -28.34
N GLN A 196 -9.87 -7.56 -27.86
CA GLN A 196 -11.09 -8.31 -27.64
C GLN A 196 -12.00 -7.62 -26.60
N THR A 197 -13.33 -7.66 -26.80
CA THR A 197 -14.31 -7.35 -25.75
C THR A 197 -14.01 -8.16 -24.46
N GLY A 198 -13.96 -7.46 -23.33
CA GLY A 198 -13.56 -8.01 -22.03
C GLY A 198 -12.10 -7.71 -21.67
N SER A 199 -11.28 -7.25 -22.62
CA SER A 199 -9.92 -6.78 -22.34
C SER A 199 -9.96 -5.52 -21.47
N VAL A 200 -9.08 -5.48 -20.47
CA VAL A 200 -8.91 -4.32 -19.58
C VAL A 200 -7.45 -3.92 -19.56
N PHE A 201 -7.18 -2.66 -19.86
CA PHE A 201 -5.87 -2.05 -19.70
C PHE A 201 -5.86 -1.16 -18.47
N ARG A 202 -4.81 -1.27 -17.65
CA ARG A 202 -4.64 -0.48 -16.43
C ARG A 202 -3.42 0.42 -16.54
N ILE A 203 -3.62 1.70 -16.28
CA ILE A 203 -2.54 2.67 -16.08
C ILE A 203 -2.43 2.86 -14.58
N VAL A 204 -1.37 2.28 -14.00
CA VAL A 204 -1.09 2.35 -12.57
C VAL A 204 -0.08 3.45 -12.32
N THR A 205 -0.45 4.45 -11.54
CA THR A 205 0.45 5.56 -11.19
C THR A 205 1.16 5.30 -9.86
N ASN A 206 2.30 5.95 -9.68
CA ASN A 206 2.94 6.02 -8.38
C ASN A 206 2.05 6.81 -7.42
N LYS A 207 1.97 6.33 -6.17
CA LYS A 207 1.23 6.97 -5.08
C LYS A 207 2.27 7.45 -4.07
N PRO A 208 2.97 8.57 -4.34
CA PRO A 208 4.01 9.06 -3.44
C PRO A 208 3.38 9.48 -2.11
N ASN A 209 4.12 9.29 -1.02
CA ASN A 209 3.66 9.79 0.27
C ASN A 209 3.54 11.32 0.22
N THR A 210 2.40 11.83 0.64
CA THR A 210 2.09 13.26 0.73
C THR A 210 2.15 13.72 2.19
N VAL A 211 2.26 15.03 2.41
CA VAL A 211 2.18 15.62 3.76
C VAL A 211 0.81 15.43 4.42
N THR A 212 -0.21 15.05 3.63
CA THR A 212 -1.58 14.77 4.11
C THR A 212 -1.80 13.31 4.48
N ASP A 213 -0.84 12.41 4.23
CA ASP A 213 -1.00 11.00 4.56
C ASP A 213 -0.93 10.78 6.07
N VAL A 214 -1.89 10.02 6.61
CA VAL A 214 -1.97 9.68 8.03
C VAL A 214 -1.65 8.20 8.21
N PHE A 215 -0.63 7.91 9.02
CA PHE A 215 -0.26 6.54 9.37
C PHE A 215 -0.81 6.21 10.75
N ASP A 216 -1.79 5.31 10.80
CA ASP A 216 -2.32 4.78 12.07
C ASP A 216 -1.54 3.55 12.53
N ILE A 217 -0.88 3.65 13.68
CA ILE A 217 -0.29 2.50 14.37
C ILE A 217 -1.25 2.07 15.49
N LYS A 218 -1.98 0.97 15.27
CA LYS A 218 -2.94 0.43 16.26
C LYS A 218 -2.25 -0.55 17.21
N THR A 219 -2.09 -0.17 18.47
CA THR A 219 -1.57 -1.03 19.55
C THR A 219 -2.66 -1.79 20.30
N ALA A 220 -3.91 -1.77 19.83
CA ALA A 220 -5.08 -2.33 20.52
C ALA A 220 -5.01 -3.85 20.82
N LYS A 221 -4.08 -4.58 20.19
CA LYS A 221 -3.79 -6.00 20.54
C LYS A 221 -2.78 -6.17 21.67
N TYR A 222 -2.14 -5.09 22.14
CA TYR A 222 -1.30 -5.09 23.33
C TYR A 222 -2.19 -4.93 24.57
N VAL A 223 -2.96 -5.97 24.89
CA VAL A 223 -3.68 -6.08 26.14
C VAL A 223 -2.78 -6.82 27.13
N PRO A 224 -2.41 -6.24 28.28
CA PRO A 224 -1.77 -7.00 29.35
C PRO A 224 -2.72 -8.13 29.72
N THR A 225 -2.34 -9.37 29.43
CA THR A 225 -3.18 -10.53 29.72
C THR A 225 -3.07 -10.83 31.21
N SER A 226 -3.95 -10.25 32.03
CA SER A 226 -4.22 -10.76 33.38
C SER A 226 -5.08 -12.01 33.25
N ASN A 227 -4.45 -13.14 32.92
CA ASN A 227 -5.12 -14.43 32.98
C ASN A 227 -4.33 -15.28 33.99
N ALA A 228 -5.02 -15.95 34.90
CA ALA A 228 -4.41 -16.67 36.03
C ALA A 228 -3.32 -17.68 35.61
N VAL A 229 -3.34 -18.13 34.35
CA VAL A 229 -2.30 -18.98 33.74
C VAL A 229 -0.99 -18.20 33.49
N ALA A 230 -1.08 -16.97 32.97
CA ALA A 230 0.08 -16.09 32.74
C ALA A 230 0.68 -15.57 34.06
N GLU A 231 -0.16 -15.35 35.08
CA GLU A 231 0.28 -14.99 36.42
C GLU A 231 1.06 -16.12 37.09
N LYS A 232 0.57 -17.37 37.01
CA LYS A 232 1.31 -18.56 37.49
C LYS A 232 2.64 -18.76 36.77
N ALA A 233 2.66 -18.61 35.44
CA ALA A 233 3.90 -18.68 34.67
C ALA A 233 4.90 -17.57 35.03
N SER A 234 4.42 -16.42 35.51
CA SER A 234 5.29 -15.32 35.94
C SER A 234 5.94 -15.59 37.30
N VAL A 235 5.29 -16.36 38.18
CA VAL A 235 5.90 -16.81 39.44
C VAL A 235 7.12 -17.70 39.19
N GLU A 236 7.11 -18.51 38.13
CA GLU A 236 8.27 -19.32 37.73
C GLU A 236 9.51 -18.49 37.38
N LYS A 237 9.34 -17.20 37.06
CA LYS A 237 10.46 -16.29 36.76
C LYS A 237 11.07 -15.63 37.99
N ILE A 238 10.43 -15.71 39.16
CA ILE A 238 10.98 -15.11 40.40
C ILE A 238 12.34 -15.72 40.73
N GLY A 239 13.35 -14.90 40.92
CA GLY A 239 14.71 -15.32 41.21
C GLY A 239 15.36 -14.44 42.26
N VAL A 240 16.61 -14.77 42.58
CA VAL A 240 17.49 -13.98 43.44
C VAL A 240 18.88 -13.93 42.81
N PHE A 241 19.46 -12.74 42.72
CA PHE A 241 20.79 -12.53 42.15
C PHE A 241 21.61 -11.55 43.01
N PRO A 242 22.95 -11.69 43.03
CA PRO A 242 23.71 -12.82 42.53
C PRO A 242 23.46 -14.08 43.38
N ASN A 243 23.48 -15.24 42.74
CA ASN A 243 23.38 -16.54 43.41
C ASN A 243 24.31 -17.55 42.71
N PRO A 244 25.43 -17.96 43.33
CA PRO A 244 25.86 -17.62 44.70
C PRO A 244 26.22 -16.14 44.86
N TYR A 245 25.96 -15.57 46.04
CA TYR A 245 26.59 -14.33 46.48
C TYR A 245 28.00 -14.64 46.98
N TYR A 246 29.03 -14.11 46.31
CA TYR A 246 30.43 -14.41 46.63
C TYR A 246 31.21 -13.13 46.91
N ALA A 247 31.24 -12.72 48.17
CA ALA A 247 31.98 -11.58 48.75
C ALA A 247 31.69 -10.18 48.16
N PHE A 248 31.07 -10.08 46.98
CA PHE A 248 30.83 -8.84 46.24
C PHE A 248 29.71 -9.02 45.19
N ASN A 249 28.97 -7.95 44.95
CA ASN A 249 28.06 -7.77 43.81
C ASN A 249 28.51 -6.54 43.01
N ALA A 250 28.51 -6.59 41.67
CA ALA A 250 29.03 -5.53 40.80
C ALA A 250 28.40 -4.15 41.02
N GLU A 251 27.17 -4.12 41.51
CA GLU A 251 26.42 -2.89 41.82
C GLU A 251 26.71 -2.35 43.24
N GLU A 252 27.57 -3.01 44.02
CA GLU A 252 27.97 -2.53 45.35
C GLU A 252 29.01 -1.41 45.23
N THR A 253 28.64 -0.20 45.63
CA THR A 253 29.53 0.98 45.64
C THR A 253 30.45 1.03 46.87
N SER A 254 30.26 0.13 47.85
CA SER A 254 31.03 0.08 49.09
C SER A 254 31.08 -1.34 49.65
N ARG A 255 32.23 -1.75 50.21
CA ARG A 255 32.43 -3.05 50.88
C ARG A 255 31.54 -3.29 52.11
N PHE A 256 30.91 -2.23 52.61
CA PHE A 256 29.99 -2.26 53.75
C PHE A 256 28.53 -2.43 53.33
N ASN A 257 28.20 -2.21 52.05
CA ASN A 257 26.87 -2.38 51.52
C ASN A 257 26.82 -3.69 50.73
N ARG A 258 26.29 -4.75 51.35
CA ARG A 258 26.22 -6.09 50.76
C ARG A 258 24.78 -6.42 50.49
N PHE A 259 24.44 -6.82 49.28
CA PHE A 259 23.04 -7.16 48.99
C PHE A 259 22.86 -8.19 47.89
N VAL A 260 21.72 -8.88 47.99
CA VAL A 260 21.13 -9.66 46.90
C VAL A 260 19.79 -9.07 46.52
N THR A 261 19.42 -9.20 45.26
CA THR A 261 18.19 -8.65 44.69
C THR A 261 17.28 -9.79 44.26
N PHE A 262 16.08 -9.82 44.82
CA PHE A 262 14.98 -10.62 44.31
C PHE A 262 14.36 -9.91 43.10
N ASN A 263 14.01 -10.65 42.05
CA ASN A 263 13.46 -10.09 40.81
C ASN A 263 12.16 -10.76 40.37
N ASN A 264 11.46 -10.12 39.43
CA ASN A 264 10.15 -10.53 38.92
C ASN A 264 9.10 -10.65 40.03
N LEU A 265 9.25 -9.89 41.11
CA LEU A 265 8.27 -9.86 42.20
C LEU A 265 7.07 -8.99 41.79
N PRO A 266 5.85 -9.34 42.23
CA PRO A 266 4.70 -8.45 42.16
C PRO A 266 4.81 -7.33 43.20
N SER A 267 3.84 -6.42 43.22
CA SER A 267 3.86 -5.27 44.13
C SER A 267 3.88 -5.66 45.62
N PHE A 268 3.18 -6.75 45.96
CA PHE A 268 3.09 -7.28 47.32
C PHE A 268 3.71 -8.67 47.42
N ALA A 269 4.73 -8.82 48.27
CA ALA A 269 5.35 -10.13 48.54
C ALA A 269 5.92 -10.17 49.96
N THR A 270 5.89 -11.36 50.58
CA THR A 270 6.59 -11.62 51.85
C THR A 270 7.68 -12.65 51.63
N ILE A 271 8.92 -12.30 51.93
CA ILE A 271 10.07 -13.19 51.78
C ILE A 271 10.55 -13.62 53.17
N ARG A 272 10.45 -14.91 53.48
CA ARG A 272 10.98 -15.49 54.71
C ARG A 272 12.24 -16.27 54.41
N ILE A 273 13.32 -15.93 55.09
CA ILE A 273 14.63 -16.50 54.86
C ILE A 273 14.96 -17.44 56.01
N PHE A 274 15.30 -18.68 55.70
CA PHE A 274 15.66 -19.71 56.66
C PHE A 274 17.08 -20.22 56.41
N ASN A 275 17.75 -20.67 57.46
CA ASN A 275 18.96 -21.49 57.31
C ASN A 275 18.60 -22.96 57.02
N LEU A 276 19.59 -23.82 56.75
CA LEU A 276 19.37 -25.26 56.51
C LEU A 276 18.75 -26.03 57.69
N ALA A 277 18.87 -25.51 58.91
CA ALA A 277 18.23 -26.09 60.09
C ALA A 277 16.74 -25.68 60.22
N GLY A 278 16.22 -24.84 59.32
CA GLY A 278 14.85 -24.34 59.35
C GLY A 278 14.63 -23.17 60.32
N HIS A 279 15.69 -22.59 60.88
CA HIS A 279 15.55 -21.39 61.72
C HIS A 279 15.31 -20.16 60.85
N LEU A 280 14.33 -19.35 61.23
CA LEU A 280 14.04 -18.08 60.59
C LEU A 280 15.19 -17.10 60.84
N VAL A 281 15.76 -16.59 59.76
CA VAL A 281 16.88 -15.64 59.74
C VAL A 281 16.36 -14.21 59.62
N ARG A 282 15.40 -13.99 58.71
CA ARG A 282 14.78 -12.68 58.48
C ARG A 282 13.43 -12.80 57.78
N THR A 283 12.54 -11.86 58.06
CA THR A 283 11.33 -11.61 57.25
C THR A 283 11.43 -10.27 56.52
N LEU A 284 11.21 -10.28 55.21
CA LEU A 284 11.19 -9.08 54.37
C LEU A 284 9.78 -8.88 53.80
N ARG A 285 9.29 -7.64 53.84
CA ARG A 285 7.97 -7.27 53.31
C ARG A 285 8.13 -6.26 52.19
N LYS A 286 7.59 -6.62 51.02
CA LYS A 286 7.56 -5.78 49.83
C LYS A 286 6.15 -5.19 49.67
N ASP A 287 6.10 -3.88 49.46
CA ASP A 287 4.89 -3.09 49.24
C ASP A 287 5.25 -1.87 48.37
N ASP A 288 5.66 -2.14 47.13
CA ASP A 288 6.03 -1.10 46.16
C ASP A 288 5.90 -1.64 44.73
N ALA A 289 5.80 -0.77 43.73
CA ALA A 289 5.55 -1.17 42.34
C ALA A 289 6.76 -1.78 41.60
N SER A 290 7.97 -1.74 42.18
CA SER A 290 9.18 -2.30 41.56
C SER A 290 9.07 -3.82 41.44
N GLN A 291 9.65 -4.40 40.38
CA GLN A 291 9.81 -5.85 40.30
C GLN A 291 11.02 -6.38 41.07
N PHE A 292 11.78 -5.48 41.70
CA PHE A 292 13.02 -5.76 42.42
C PHE A 292 12.86 -5.49 43.91
N PHE A 293 13.52 -6.30 44.74
CA PHE A 293 13.60 -6.10 46.19
C PHE A 293 14.96 -6.55 46.71
N GLU A 294 15.63 -5.71 47.48
CA GLU A 294 16.98 -5.98 47.97
C GLU A 294 16.98 -6.50 49.41
N TRP A 295 17.82 -7.49 49.67
CA TRP A 295 18.17 -7.95 51.01
C TRP A 295 19.63 -7.65 51.28
N ASP A 296 19.88 -6.84 52.30
CA ASP A 296 21.19 -6.42 52.83
C ASP A 296 22.04 -7.55 53.47
N LEU A 297 21.61 -8.81 53.36
CA LEU A 297 22.24 -9.99 53.96
C LEU A 297 22.35 -9.96 55.50
N MET A 298 21.55 -9.16 56.20
CA MET A 298 21.48 -9.17 57.66
C MET A 298 20.33 -10.02 58.16
N ASN A 299 20.49 -10.62 59.34
CA ASN A 299 19.41 -11.28 60.08
C ASN A 299 18.50 -10.25 60.78
N GLU A 300 17.46 -10.73 61.45
CA GLU A 300 16.48 -9.90 62.18
C GLU A 300 17.13 -9.02 63.28
N ASN A 301 18.29 -9.43 63.79
CA ASN A 301 19.04 -8.71 64.81
C ASN A 301 20.04 -7.69 64.20
N GLY A 302 20.05 -7.50 62.88
CA GLY A 302 20.96 -6.59 62.18
C GLY A 302 22.39 -7.11 62.02
N TRP A 303 22.64 -8.40 62.30
CA TRP A 303 23.95 -9.01 62.06
C TRP A 303 24.01 -9.65 60.70
N LEU A 304 25.15 -9.47 60.01
CA LEU A 304 25.41 -10.15 58.75
C LEU A 304 25.30 -11.67 58.93
N VAL A 305 24.63 -12.33 57.99
CA VAL A 305 24.47 -13.78 58.01
C VAL A 305 25.80 -14.50 57.71
N ALA A 306 25.96 -15.71 58.22
CA ALA A 306 27.17 -16.52 58.00
C ALA A 306 27.21 -17.10 56.58
N SER A 307 28.39 -17.59 56.16
CA SER A 307 28.50 -18.37 54.93
C SER A 307 27.64 -19.63 55.01
N GLY A 308 26.80 -19.86 54.00
CA GLY A 308 25.92 -21.02 53.98
C GLY A 308 24.84 -20.98 52.90
N VAL A 309 24.02 -22.02 52.90
CA VAL A 309 22.83 -22.13 52.06
C VAL A 309 21.62 -21.63 52.85
N TYR A 310 20.85 -20.75 52.23
CA TYR A 310 19.62 -20.19 52.75
C TYR A 310 18.44 -20.59 51.86
N ILE A 311 17.29 -20.81 52.50
CA ILE A 311 16.03 -21.10 51.82
C ILE A 311 15.17 -19.84 51.92
N CYS A 312 14.85 -19.24 50.77
CA CYS A 312 13.98 -18.07 50.70
C CYS A 312 12.59 -18.52 50.26
N HIS A 313 11.62 -18.47 51.17
CA HIS A 313 10.21 -18.72 50.89
C HIS A 313 9.52 -17.40 50.56
N VAL A 314 9.16 -17.22 49.29
CA VAL A 314 8.46 -16.04 48.75
C VAL A 314 6.97 -16.35 48.70
N GLU A 315 6.21 -15.70 49.56
CA GLU A 315 4.75 -15.75 49.58
C GLU A 315 4.17 -14.59 48.76
N LEU A 316 3.22 -14.89 47.89
CA LEU A 316 2.57 -13.97 46.95
C LEU A 316 1.06 -13.97 47.26
N PRO A 317 0.59 -13.14 48.21
CA PRO A 317 -0.78 -13.20 48.72
C PRO A 317 -1.82 -13.01 47.61
N ASP A 318 -1.60 -12.03 46.73
CA ASP A 318 -2.53 -11.66 45.65
C ASP A 318 -2.70 -12.79 44.62
N LEU A 319 -1.70 -13.65 44.47
CA LEU A 319 -1.70 -14.77 43.54
C LEU A 319 -2.05 -16.11 44.22
N SER A 320 -2.27 -16.11 45.54
CA SER A 320 -2.43 -17.32 46.36
C SER A 320 -1.37 -18.39 46.05
N HIS A 321 -0.11 -17.96 45.85
CA HIS A 321 1.00 -18.83 45.46
C HIS A 321 2.23 -18.57 46.32
N SER A 322 3.15 -19.53 46.35
CA SER A 322 4.46 -19.32 46.97
C SER A 322 5.56 -19.98 46.16
N LYS A 323 6.78 -19.43 46.24
CA LYS A 323 7.97 -19.97 45.60
C LYS A 323 9.08 -20.14 46.61
N THR A 324 9.78 -21.26 46.53
CA THR A 324 10.99 -21.49 47.33
C THR A 324 12.22 -21.33 46.46
N LEU A 325 13.14 -20.48 46.87
CA LEU A 325 14.45 -20.29 46.25
C LEU A 325 15.54 -20.81 47.18
N LYS A 326 16.64 -21.29 46.59
CA LYS A 326 17.86 -21.65 47.31
C LYS A 326 18.92 -20.60 47.00
N LEU A 327 19.47 -19.96 48.02
CA LEU A 327 20.50 -18.94 47.89
C LEU A 327 21.75 -19.40 48.62
N VAL A 328 22.91 -19.33 47.95
CA VAL A 328 24.20 -19.55 48.60
C VAL A 328 24.82 -18.20 48.89
N VAL A 329 25.16 -17.94 50.15
CA VAL A 329 25.80 -16.69 50.59
C VAL A 329 27.18 -17.02 51.13
N ILE A 330 28.20 -16.32 50.64
CA ILE A 330 29.57 -16.37 51.13
C ILE A 330 30.01 -14.91 51.32
N PRO A 331 29.78 -14.32 52.51
CA PRO A 331 29.95 -12.88 52.71
C PRO A 331 31.42 -12.44 52.81
N SER A 332 32.35 -13.34 53.16
CA SER A 332 33.78 -13.02 53.26
C SER A 332 34.61 -14.27 52.98
N ARG A 333 35.86 -14.04 52.54
CA ARG A 333 36.93 -15.03 52.59
C ARG A 333 37.64 -14.94 53.93
#